data_AF-A0A9J6DGK3-F1
#
_entry.id   AF-A0A9J6DGK3-F1
#
_cell.length_a   1.000
_cell.length_b   1.000
_cell.length_c   1.000
_cell.angle_alpha   90.00
_cell.angle_beta   90.00
_cell.angle_gamma   90.00
#
_symmetry.space_group_name_H-M   'P 1'
#
loop_
_entity.id
_entity.type
_entity.pdbx_description
1 polymer ?
#
loop_
_entity_poly.entity_id
_entity_poly.type
_entity_poly.pdbx_seq_one_letter_code
_entity_poly.pdbx_strand_id
1 'polypeptide(L)'
;MMAEASSDQAEQLESQTADSFLGALVLVRLSDGSEEFLRVPFPASTSTLSRREGLYAASHSDRTVATATVMLGCYGYAGVAHFTDVRLAPLVEPAAAGHACRARDLLEDCPTSTARSLPSTHRRQKLKFELILGKVRASSSKKRHLNKDVALVTQLSMDRLPVLEHTLQLWEGPVSLVIYVPLKGGKVDGDWQKLYVQKKLQNLKLHPDSHVSLAYGVSGSGDYPINALRNAAIKQTNCEYLLTADADFQPSPDFHKHFLLSTRRCLRRLCETPQGGTLRREEGESDPESHQSTDYWKWYRTDKPYVVQTFSDKYEPYLVLKNTAQLPPYDERFTGYGMNKITHVTELFAAGYVFLVLPHVWLVHVPHKPSSYFADHVQNPQHRLRNRVQRFEFLVDVMRKYKLGRCR
;
A
#
# COMPACT_ATOMS: atom_id res chain seq x y z
N MET A 1 1.91 14.38 30.66
CA MET A 1 1.57 13.02 31.10
C MET A 1 2.20 12.62 32.44
N MET A 2 2.29 11.36 32.82
CA MET A 2 3.21 10.79 33.82
C MET A 2 3.19 9.26 33.47
N ALA A 3 4.32 8.51 33.34
CA ALA A 3 4.40 7.01 33.26
C ALA A 3 5.56 6.27 34.02
N GLU A 4 5.37 5.22 34.87
CA GLU A 4 6.36 4.47 35.72
C GLU A 4 6.78 3.14 35.06
N ALA A 5 8.04 2.70 35.23
CA ALA A 5 8.59 1.54 34.53
C ALA A 5 9.59 0.72 35.39
N SER A 6 9.37 -0.58 35.57
CA SER A 6 10.39 -1.45 36.18
C SER A 6 11.42 -1.87 35.13
N SER A 7 12.71 -1.76 35.48
CA SER A 7 13.85 -2.04 34.60
C SER A 7 14.16 -3.52 34.49
N ASP A 8 14.39 -4.01 33.28
CA ASP A 8 15.50 -4.94 33.03
C ASP A 8 16.17 -4.58 31.68
N GLN A 9 17.40 -4.06 31.84
CA GLN A 9 18.51 -3.87 30.89
C GLN A 9 18.21 -3.61 29.40
N ALA A 10 18.34 -2.34 29.00
CA ALA A 10 18.49 -1.94 27.60
C ALA A 10 19.98 -1.77 27.26
N GLU A 11 20.58 -2.79 26.63
CA GLU A 11 21.87 -2.65 25.96
C GLU A 11 21.68 -2.01 24.58
N GLN A 12 22.51 -1.02 24.27
CA GLN A 12 22.47 -0.25 23.04
C GLN A 12 23.17 -1.05 21.92
N LEU A 13 22.40 -1.76 21.08
CA LEU A 13 22.94 -2.36 19.86
C LEU A 13 23.22 -1.29 18.78
N GLU A 14 24.50 -1.17 18.47
CA GLU A 14 25.19 -0.66 17.27
C GLU A 14 24.65 0.57 16.49
N SER A 15 25.60 1.46 16.24
CA SER A 15 25.47 2.77 15.62
C SER A 15 25.33 2.73 14.09
N GLN A 16 24.11 2.58 13.57
CA GLN A 16 23.72 3.09 12.22
C GLN A 16 22.23 3.50 12.14
N THR A 17 21.64 4.03 13.22
CA THR A 17 20.26 4.53 13.19
C THR A 17 20.25 6.04 12.95
N ALA A 18 19.60 6.46 11.87
CA ALA A 18 19.04 7.81 11.80
C ALA A 18 18.10 8.00 13.02
N ASP A 19 18.29 9.11 13.74
CA ASP A 19 17.65 9.54 14.99
C ASP A 19 16.61 8.57 15.61
N SER A 20 17.02 7.81 16.63
CA SER A 20 16.10 7.03 17.47
C SER A 20 14.97 7.90 18.04
N PHE A 21 13.77 7.33 18.18
CA PHE A 21 12.56 8.04 18.57
C PHE A 21 11.77 7.29 19.64
N LEU A 22 11.76 7.85 20.85
CA LEU A 22 10.82 7.49 21.91
C LEU A 22 9.93 8.70 22.20
N GLY A 23 8.61 8.53 22.05
CA GLY A 23 7.64 9.57 22.39
C GLY A 23 6.47 9.67 21.43
N ALA A 24 5.96 10.89 21.25
CA ALA A 24 4.89 11.19 20.32
C ALA A 24 5.39 12.01 19.13
N LEU A 25 4.94 11.65 17.92
CA LEU A 25 5.11 12.41 16.69
C LEU A 25 3.72 12.82 16.22
N VAL A 26 3.52 14.10 16.01
CA VAL A 26 2.23 14.68 15.63
C VAL A 26 2.36 15.25 14.23
N LEU A 27 1.55 14.77 13.29
CA LEU A 27 1.36 15.38 11.99
C LEU A 27 0.20 16.36 12.08
N VAL A 28 0.48 17.64 11.88
CA VAL A 28 -0.52 18.70 11.84
C VAL A 28 -0.75 19.10 10.39
N ARG A 29 -2.00 19.03 9.93
CA ARG A 29 -2.41 19.57 8.64
C ARG A 29 -3.13 20.90 8.86
N LEU A 30 -2.68 21.91 8.14
CA LEU A 30 -3.23 23.26 8.21
C LEU A 30 -4.35 23.45 7.18
N SER A 31 -5.13 24.52 7.35
CA SER A 31 -6.29 24.86 6.52
C SER A 31 -5.95 25.10 5.04
N ASP A 32 -4.71 25.45 4.72
CA ASP A 32 -4.19 25.62 3.37
C ASP A 32 -3.69 24.30 2.74
N GLY A 33 -3.74 23.20 3.48
CA GLY A 33 -3.27 21.88 3.07
C GLY A 33 -1.78 21.62 3.32
N SER A 34 -1.04 22.58 3.89
CA SER A 34 0.35 22.35 4.31
C SER A 34 0.43 21.41 5.52
N GLU A 35 1.56 20.72 5.64
CA GLU A 35 1.82 19.73 6.68
C GLU A 35 3.03 20.13 7.53
N GLU A 36 2.86 20.14 8.85
CA GLU A 36 3.91 20.43 9.82
C GLU A 36 4.01 19.28 10.83
N PHE A 37 5.20 19.06 11.41
CA PHE A 37 5.43 17.98 12.38
C PHE A 37 5.85 18.56 13.74
N LEU A 38 5.23 18.06 14.80
CA LEU A 38 5.66 18.28 16.17
C LEU A 38 6.17 16.97 16.77
N ARG A 39 7.37 17.01 17.34
CA ARG A 39 7.96 15.89 18.09
C ARG A 39 7.88 16.18 19.57
N VAL A 40 7.34 15.24 20.34
CA VAL A 40 7.28 15.28 21.80
C VAL A 40 8.14 14.13 22.33
N PRO A 41 9.45 14.36 22.54
CA PRO A 41 10.38 13.31 22.92
C PRO A 41 10.22 12.92 24.39
N PHE A 42 10.41 11.63 24.65
CA PHE A 42 10.55 11.06 25.99
C PHE A 42 12.01 10.62 26.21
N PRO A 43 12.49 10.62 27.47
CA PRO A 43 13.82 10.13 27.76
C PRO A 43 13.89 8.62 27.59
N ALA A 44 14.96 8.16 26.94
CA ALA A 44 15.27 6.75 26.68
C ALA A 44 15.36 5.87 27.93
N SER A 45 15.77 6.44 29.07
CA SER A 45 16.15 5.73 30.30
C SER A 45 15.18 6.00 31.44
N THR A 46 13.87 5.88 31.20
CA THR A 46 12.88 6.15 32.24
C THR A 46 12.41 4.86 32.90
N SER A 47 12.82 4.65 34.16
CA SER A 47 12.21 3.69 35.09
C SER A 47 11.00 4.29 35.84
N THR A 48 10.60 5.52 35.54
CA THR A 48 9.63 6.27 36.35
C THR A 48 8.73 7.21 35.56
N LEU A 49 7.58 7.41 36.22
CA LEU A 49 6.47 8.39 36.14
C LEU A 49 6.45 9.49 35.05
N SER A 50 7.00 9.41 33.83
CA SER A 50 7.39 10.61 33.05
C SER A 50 6.29 11.43 32.32
N ARG A 51 6.13 12.73 32.68
CA ARG A 51 5.27 13.76 32.03
C ARG A 51 5.96 14.48 30.89
N ARG A 52 5.34 14.52 29.72
CA ARG A 52 5.61 15.43 28.59
C ARG A 52 4.33 16.10 28.09
N GLU A 53 4.53 17.22 27.43
CA GLU A 53 3.53 18.04 26.77
C GLU A 53 4.18 18.64 25.53
N GLY A 54 3.42 18.73 24.45
CA GLY A 54 3.84 19.37 23.22
C GLY A 54 2.81 20.42 22.85
N LEU A 55 3.26 21.65 22.68
CA LEU A 55 2.43 22.76 22.22
C LEU A 55 2.72 23.01 20.76
N TYR A 56 1.67 23.16 19.97
CA TYR A 56 1.77 23.53 18.56
C TYR A 56 0.95 24.79 18.32
N ALA A 57 1.57 25.78 17.69
CA ALA A 57 0.91 26.93 17.09
C ALA A 57 1.37 27.01 15.63
N ALA A 58 0.45 27.29 14.71
CA ALA A 58 0.78 27.40 13.30
C ALA A 58 1.82 28.53 13.09
N SER A 59 2.78 28.31 12.20
CA SER A 59 3.88 29.28 12.03
C SER A 59 3.41 30.64 11.47
N HIS A 60 2.17 30.73 10.96
CA HIS A 60 1.52 31.98 10.57
C HIS A 60 0.10 32.05 11.16
N SER A 61 -0.31 33.23 11.62
CA SER A 61 -1.57 33.47 12.34
C SER A 61 -2.83 33.35 11.50
N ASP A 62 -2.70 33.35 10.17
CA ASP A 62 -3.77 33.16 9.20
C ASP A 62 -4.08 31.68 8.92
N ARG A 63 -3.22 30.76 9.36
CA ARG A 63 -3.38 29.32 9.17
C ARG A 63 -4.00 28.69 10.42
N THR A 64 -5.09 27.95 10.22
CA THR A 64 -5.75 27.21 11.31
C THR A 64 -5.42 25.73 11.20
N VAL A 65 -5.40 25.03 12.35
CA VAL A 65 -5.23 23.58 12.38
C VAL A 65 -6.50 22.92 11.86
N ALA A 66 -6.39 22.19 10.75
CA ALA A 66 -7.49 21.43 10.20
C ALA A 66 -7.59 20.05 10.86
N THR A 67 -6.47 19.33 10.97
CA THR A 67 -6.41 18.01 11.62
C THR A 67 -5.06 17.80 12.31
N ALA A 68 -5.03 17.03 13.39
CA ALA A 68 -3.80 16.57 14.01
C ALA A 68 -3.84 15.05 14.24
N THR A 69 -2.82 14.33 13.75
CA THR A 69 -2.70 12.88 13.93
C THR A 69 -1.49 12.56 14.79
N VAL A 70 -1.70 11.80 15.86
CA VAL A 70 -0.66 11.43 16.82
C VAL A 70 -0.20 9.99 16.58
N MET A 71 1.12 9.79 16.46
CA MET A 71 1.77 8.49 16.48
C MET A 71 2.67 8.39 17.70
N LEU A 72 2.47 7.34 18.49
CA LEU A 72 3.32 6.99 19.62
C LEU A 72 4.31 5.93 19.14
N GLY A 73 5.57 6.03 19.53
CA GLY A 73 6.59 5.08 19.10
C GLY A 73 7.83 5.05 19.98
N CYS A 74 8.55 3.94 19.89
CA CYS A 74 9.82 3.65 20.57
C CYS A 74 10.84 3.09 19.56
N TYR A 75 10.94 3.73 18.39
CA TYR A 75 11.83 3.33 17.31
C TYR A 75 13.31 3.46 17.73
N GLY A 76 14.09 2.39 17.50
CA GLY A 76 15.50 2.33 17.89
C GLY A 76 15.73 1.99 19.37
N TYR A 77 14.69 1.52 20.08
CA TYR A 77 14.77 1.05 21.46
C TYR A 77 14.32 -0.41 21.54
N ALA A 78 14.97 -1.18 22.42
CA ALA A 78 14.54 -2.53 22.79
C ALA A 78 13.75 -2.46 24.11
N GLY A 79 12.66 -3.22 24.22
CA GLY A 79 11.79 -3.26 25.40
C GLY A 79 10.33 -2.89 25.08
N VAL A 80 9.53 -2.76 26.13
CA VAL A 80 8.10 -2.39 26.02
C VAL A 80 7.92 -0.95 26.48
N ALA A 81 7.29 -0.12 25.64
CA ALA A 81 6.91 1.24 25.98
C ALA A 81 5.39 1.34 26.17
N HIS A 82 4.95 1.76 27.36
CA HIS A 82 3.55 2.01 27.65
C HIS A 82 3.26 3.50 27.60
N PHE A 83 2.23 3.87 26.83
CA PHE A 83 1.74 5.25 26.76
C PHE A 83 0.31 5.29 27.30
N THR A 84 0.08 6.09 28.34
CA THR A 84 -1.24 6.30 28.95
C THR A 84 -1.64 7.77 28.90
N ASP A 85 -2.93 8.05 29.09
CA ASP A 85 -3.48 9.41 29.23
C ASP A 85 -3.12 10.37 28.08
N VAL A 86 -3.13 9.86 26.84
CA VAL A 86 -2.87 10.68 25.65
C VAL A 86 -4.06 11.59 25.41
N ARG A 87 -3.84 12.90 25.56
CA ARG A 87 -4.85 13.94 25.36
C ARG A 87 -4.39 14.92 24.28
N LEU A 88 -5.29 15.22 23.36
CA LEU A 88 -5.16 16.29 22.38
C LEU A 88 -6.26 17.31 22.66
N ALA A 89 -5.89 18.56 22.94
CA ALA A 89 -6.82 19.62 23.25
C ALA A 89 -6.45 20.90 22.46
N PRO A 90 -7.45 21.66 21.98
CA PRO A 90 -7.17 22.96 21.36
C PRO A 90 -6.60 23.92 22.40
N LEU A 91 -5.61 24.73 21.99
CA LEU A 91 -5.13 25.86 22.77
C LEU A 91 -6.14 27.00 22.62
N VAL A 92 -7.17 26.98 23.47
CA VAL A 92 -8.11 28.10 23.55
C VAL A 92 -7.42 29.20 24.35
N GLU A 93 -7.12 30.34 23.73
CA GLU A 93 -6.80 31.55 24.50
C GLU A 93 -7.99 31.83 25.44
N PRO A 94 -7.77 32.14 26.72
CA PRO A 94 -8.84 32.32 27.69
C PRO A 94 -9.63 33.61 27.42
N ALA A 95 -10.46 33.58 26.39
CA ALA A 95 -11.53 34.55 26.17
C ALA A 95 -12.86 33.86 26.52
N ALA A 96 -13.44 34.30 27.65
CA ALA A 96 -14.75 33.93 28.18
C ALA A 96 -14.91 32.47 28.66
N ALA A 97 -14.42 32.23 29.88
CA ALA A 97 -15.00 31.21 30.76
C ALA A 97 -16.53 31.44 30.86
N GLY A 98 -17.31 30.61 30.18
CA GLY A 98 -18.77 30.74 30.24
C GLY A 98 -19.58 29.67 29.52
N HIS A 99 -19.02 28.87 28.61
CA HIS A 99 -19.75 27.77 27.98
C HIS A 99 -19.02 26.46 28.23
N ALA A 100 -19.61 25.63 29.09
CA ALA A 100 -19.17 24.25 29.30
C ALA A 100 -19.33 23.49 27.99
N CYS A 101 -18.19 23.17 27.35
CA CYS A 101 -18.13 22.32 26.17
C CYS A 101 -18.74 20.96 26.53
N ARG A 102 -19.91 20.62 25.97
CA ARG A 102 -20.61 19.36 26.28
C ARG A 102 -19.93 18.25 25.47
N ALA A 103 -19.95 17.01 25.96
CA ALA A 103 -19.35 15.87 25.25
C ALA A 103 -19.88 15.68 23.80
N ARG A 104 -21.12 16.12 23.53
CA ARG A 104 -21.70 16.14 22.18
C ARG A 104 -21.05 17.16 21.23
N ASP A 105 -20.40 18.19 21.77
CA ASP A 105 -19.70 19.23 21.02
C ASP A 105 -18.26 18.78 20.67
N LEU A 106 -17.80 17.65 21.25
CA LEU A 106 -16.50 17.01 21.01
C LEU A 106 -16.60 15.77 20.10
N LEU A 107 -17.82 15.30 19.83
CA LEU A 107 -18.08 14.23 18.88
C LEU A 107 -18.50 14.89 17.56
N GLU A 108 -17.67 14.77 16.52
CA GLU A 108 -18.12 15.09 15.18
C GLU A 108 -19.26 14.12 14.83
N ASP A 109 -20.46 14.66 14.60
CA ASP A 109 -21.47 13.94 13.82
C ASP A 109 -20.82 13.51 12.49
N CYS A 110 -21.18 12.33 11.94
CA CYS A 110 -20.68 11.92 10.62
C CYS A 110 -20.77 13.12 9.68
N PRO A 111 -19.67 13.51 9.01
CA PRO A 111 -19.66 14.73 8.22
C PRO A 111 -20.84 14.71 7.28
N THR A 112 -21.80 15.62 7.50
CA THR A 112 -22.98 15.74 6.66
C THR A 112 -22.50 15.87 5.23
N SER A 113 -23.24 15.28 4.28
CA SER A 113 -23.00 15.21 2.82
C SER A 113 -22.47 16.50 2.13
N THR A 114 -22.44 17.63 2.83
CA THR A 114 -21.95 18.95 2.43
C THR A 114 -20.51 19.25 2.84
N ALA A 115 -19.82 18.39 3.62
CA ALA A 115 -18.39 18.51 3.86
C ALA A 115 -17.66 18.35 2.52
N ARG A 116 -17.46 19.49 1.85
CA ARG A 116 -16.65 19.63 0.65
C ARG A 116 -15.37 18.88 0.95
N SER A 117 -15.14 17.78 0.25
CA SER A 117 -13.86 17.07 0.32
C SER A 117 -12.79 18.14 0.23
N LEU A 118 -12.00 18.31 1.30
CA LEU A 118 -10.78 19.12 1.21
C LEU A 118 -10.10 18.68 -0.09
N PRO A 119 -9.83 19.59 -1.03
CA PRO A 119 -9.31 19.21 -2.34
C PRO A 119 -8.13 18.31 -2.09
N SER A 120 -8.14 17.08 -2.65
CA SER A 120 -7.07 16.14 -2.41
C SER A 120 -5.77 16.83 -2.85
N THR A 121 -4.96 17.28 -1.89
CA THR A 121 -3.68 17.93 -2.15
C THR A 121 -2.66 16.94 -2.72
N HIS A 122 -3.04 15.67 -2.80
CA HIS A 122 -2.33 14.57 -3.44
C HIS A 122 -2.12 14.85 -4.92
N ARG A 123 -1.00 15.53 -5.22
CA ARG A 123 -0.56 15.81 -6.57
C ARG A 123 -0.13 14.50 -7.23
N ARG A 124 -0.99 13.95 -8.10
CA ARG A 124 -0.63 12.77 -8.93
C ARG A 124 0.73 12.99 -9.57
N GLN A 125 1.64 12.04 -9.39
CA GLN A 125 2.93 12.11 -10.07
C GLN A 125 2.72 12.11 -11.58
N LYS A 126 3.24 13.13 -12.26
CA LYS A 126 3.22 13.19 -13.73
C LYS A 126 4.26 12.24 -14.28
N LEU A 127 3.81 11.06 -14.72
CA LEU A 127 4.63 10.07 -15.41
C LEU A 127 4.43 10.18 -16.92
N LYS A 128 5.53 10.17 -17.67
CA LYS A 128 5.52 10.00 -19.13
C LYS A 128 5.75 8.53 -19.43
N PHE A 129 4.86 7.93 -20.21
CA PHE A 129 4.99 6.53 -20.61
C PHE A 129 5.47 6.41 -22.05
N GLU A 130 6.30 5.41 -22.32
CA GLU A 130 6.79 5.07 -23.64
C GLU A 130 6.74 3.56 -23.83
N LEU A 131 6.04 3.10 -24.87
CA LEU A 131 5.96 1.68 -25.20
C LEU A 131 7.27 1.23 -25.88
N ILE A 132 7.87 0.15 -25.38
CA ILE A 132 9.09 -0.45 -25.95
C ILE A 132 8.78 -1.73 -26.71
N LEU A 133 7.90 -2.57 -26.17
CA LEU A 133 7.50 -3.85 -26.76
C LEU A 133 6.00 -4.05 -26.57
N GLY A 134 5.34 -4.59 -27.60
CA GLY A 134 3.90 -4.84 -27.61
C GLY A 134 3.16 -4.02 -28.66
N LYS A 135 1.84 -4.22 -28.75
CA LYS A 135 1.00 -3.54 -29.76
C LYS A 135 0.33 -2.32 -29.13
N VAL A 136 0.41 -1.17 -29.80
CA VAL A 136 -0.37 0.02 -29.40
C VAL A 136 -1.85 -0.29 -29.63
N ARG A 137 -2.67 -0.15 -28.58
CA ARG A 137 -4.12 -0.32 -28.69
C ARG A 137 -4.72 0.85 -29.47
N ALA A 138 -5.50 0.54 -30.51
CA ALA A 138 -6.36 1.52 -31.15
C ALA A 138 -7.56 1.86 -30.24
N SER A 139 -7.92 3.13 -30.19
CA SER A 139 -8.97 3.72 -29.33
C SER A 139 -10.42 3.32 -29.70
N SER A 140 -10.64 2.22 -30.44
CA SER A 140 -11.96 1.94 -31.02
C SER A 140 -12.85 1.08 -30.11
N SER A 141 -14.05 1.61 -29.89
CA SER A 141 -15.09 1.29 -28.91
C SER A 141 -15.82 -0.05 -29.08
N LYS A 142 -15.15 -1.12 -29.56
CA LYS A 142 -15.76 -2.47 -29.58
C LYS A 142 -15.47 -3.20 -28.26
N LYS A 143 -16.45 -4.00 -27.80
CA LYS A 143 -16.36 -4.82 -26.59
C LYS A 143 -14.99 -5.49 -26.48
N ARG A 144 -14.33 -5.32 -25.32
CA ARG A 144 -12.98 -5.80 -25.03
C ARG A 144 -12.95 -7.33 -25.06
N HIS A 145 -12.60 -7.92 -26.20
CA HIS A 145 -12.31 -9.35 -26.30
C HIS A 145 -10.94 -9.60 -25.67
N LEU A 146 -10.95 -10.06 -24.42
CA LEU A 146 -9.73 -10.43 -23.70
C LEU A 146 -9.29 -11.84 -24.10
N ASN A 147 -7.97 -12.03 -24.17
CA ASN A 147 -7.38 -13.34 -24.34
C ASN A 147 -7.63 -14.15 -23.07
N LYS A 148 -8.15 -15.37 -23.20
CA LYS A 148 -8.43 -16.29 -22.08
C LYS A 148 -7.13 -16.88 -21.52
N ASP A 149 -6.30 -16.01 -20.99
CA ASP A 149 -4.95 -16.27 -20.54
C ASP A 149 -4.65 -15.47 -19.25
N VAL A 150 -3.53 -15.77 -18.59
CA VAL A 150 -3.03 -15.08 -17.40
C VAL A 150 -1.73 -14.36 -17.71
N ALA A 151 -1.70 -13.04 -17.50
CA ALA A 151 -0.48 -12.25 -17.62
C ALA A 151 0.20 -12.07 -16.26
N LEU A 152 1.53 -12.18 -16.23
CA LEU A 152 2.33 -11.66 -15.11
C LEU A 152 2.35 -10.14 -15.23
N VAL A 153 1.70 -9.45 -14.30
CA VAL A 153 1.62 -7.99 -14.23
C VAL A 153 2.59 -7.51 -13.16
N THR A 154 3.65 -6.84 -13.58
CA THR A 154 4.71 -6.41 -12.69
C THR A 154 5.32 -5.08 -13.10
N GLN A 155 6.08 -4.50 -12.18
CA GLN A 155 6.75 -3.23 -12.35
C GLN A 155 8.06 -3.24 -11.55
N LEU A 156 9.07 -2.54 -12.05
CA LEU A 156 10.39 -2.52 -11.43
C LEU A 156 11.19 -1.28 -11.80
N SER A 157 12.22 -0.96 -11.01
CA SER A 157 13.28 -0.03 -11.40
C SER A 157 14.36 -0.76 -12.21
N MET A 158 15.11 -0.03 -13.05
CA MET A 158 16.09 -0.63 -13.97
C MET A 158 17.10 -1.59 -13.30
N ASP A 159 17.50 -1.33 -12.05
CA ASP A 159 18.43 -2.16 -11.27
C ASP A 159 17.87 -3.55 -10.91
N ARG A 160 16.56 -3.75 -11.01
CA ARG A 160 15.87 -5.01 -10.68
C ARG A 160 15.57 -5.88 -11.90
N LEU A 161 15.97 -5.47 -13.10
CA LEU A 161 15.84 -6.29 -14.31
C LEU A 161 16.52 -7.68 -14.19
N PRO A 162 17.72 -7.82 -13.60
CA PRO A 162 18.34 -9.14 -13.45
C PRO A 162 17.53 -10.10 -12.57
N VAL A 163 16.83 -9.58 -11.55
CA VAL A 163 15.97 -10.40 -10.69
C VAL A 163 14.78 -10.93 -11.49
N LEU A 164 14.15 -10.08 -12.30
CA LEU A 164 13.04 -10.47 -13.16
C LEU A 164 13.46 -11.51 -14.21
N GLU A 165 14.68 -11.43 -14.74
CA GLU A 165 15.21 -12.38 -15.73
C GLU A 165 15.09 -13.83 -15.26
N HIS A 166 15.39 -14.11 -13.99
CA HIS A 166 15.21 -15.44 -13.39
C HIS A 166 13.75 -15.88 -13.34
N THR A 167 12.84 -14.98 -12.96
CA THR A 167 11.40 -15.27 -12.98
C THR A 167 10.90 -15.59 -14.39
N LEU A 168 11.39 -14.87 -15.41
CA LEU A 168 10.99 -15.05 -16.80
C LEU A 168 11.53 -16.33 -17.45
N GLN A 169 12.58 -16.95 -16.89
CA GLN A 169 13.04 -18.26 -17.36
C GLN A 169 12.00 -19.36 -17.16
N LEU A 170 11.20 -19.25 -16.09
CA LEU A 170 10.16 -20.23 -15.75
C LEU A 170 8.75 -19.80 -16.17
N TRP A 171 8.51 -18.51 -16.40
CA TRP A 171 7.19 -18.02 -16.77
C TRP A 171 6.88 -18.26 -18.24
N GLU A 172 5.81 -19.02 -18.53
CA GLU A 172 5.41 -19.37 -19.89
C GLU A 172 4.36 -18.41 -20.50
N GLY A 173 3.70 -17.59 -19.68
CA GLY A 173 2.59 -16.73 -20.11
C GLY A 173 2.99 -15.33 -20.59
N PRO A 174 2.02 -14.52 -21.05
CA PRO A 174 2.23 -13.09 -21.33
C PRO A 174 2.78 -12.32 -20.12
N VAL A 175 3.61 -11.32 -20.37
CA VAL A 175 4.14 -10.41 -19.34
C VAL A 175 3.68 -8.99 -19.62
N SER A 176 3.17 -8.30 -18.62
CA SER A 176 2.90 -6.87 -18.66
C SER A 176 3.84 -6.16 -17.69
N LEU A 177 4.89 -5.58 -18.23
CA LEU A 177 5.99 -4.98 -17.49
C LEU A 177 6.01 -3.47 -17.67
N VAL A 178 6.17 -2.74 -16.56
CA VAL A 178 6.49 -1.31 -16.58
C VAL A 178 7.82 -1.07 -15.86
N ILE A 179 8.77 -0.45 -16.54
CA ILE A 179 10.11 -0.16 -16.02
C ILE A 179 10.19 1.33 -15.67
N TYR A 180 10.39 1.63 -14.40
CA TYR A 180 10.52 3.00 -13.92
C TYR A 180 11.92 3.55 -14.14
N VAL A 181 11.97 4.76 -14.71
CA VAL A 181 13.20 5.50 -14.99
C VAL A 181 13.10 6.87 -14.30
N PRO A 182 13.83 7.10 -13.19
CA PRO A 182 13.83 8.39 -12.52
C PRO A 182 14.56 9.45 -13.37
N LEU A 183 13.94 10.61 -13.58
CA LEU A 183 14.53 11.74 -14.30
C LEU A 183 15.20 12.71 -13.31
N LYS A 184 16.52 12.87 -13.42
CA LYS A 184 17.26 13.93 -12.72
C LYS A 184 17.14 15.24 -13.50
N GLY A 185 16.67 16.31 -12.85
CA GLY A 185 16.61 17.66 -13.46
C GLY A 185 15.55 17.86 -14.54
N GLY A 186 14.54 16.98 -14.63
CA GLY A 186 13.37 17.14 -15.50
C GLY A 186 13.63 17.01 -17.01
N LYS A 187 14.88 16.85 -17.44
CA LYS A 187 15.21 16.53 -18.83
C LYS A 187 15.21 15.02 -19.02
N VAL A 188 14.50 14.57 -20.05
CA VAL A 188 14.59 13.21 -20.58
C VAL A 188 15.88 13.13 -21.39
N ASP A 189 17.02 13.03 -20.71
CA ASP A 189 18.25 12.56 -21.35
C ASP A 189 18.20 11.02 -21.34
N GLY A 190 17.20 10.49 -22.05
CA GLY A 190 16.63 9.15 -21.88
C GLY A 190 17.16 8.09 -22.84
N ASP A 191 18.05 8.47 -23.75
CA ASP A 191 18.46 7.61 -24.86
C ASP A 191 19.30 6.42 -24.38
N TRP A 192 20.19 6.61 -23.39
CA TRP A 192 21.01 5.50 -22.88
C TRP A 192 20.20 4.56 -21.99
N GLN A 193 19.26 5.04 -21.18
CA GLN A 193 18.39 4.19 -20.34
C GLN A 193 17.50 3.34 -21.24
N LYS A 194 16.94 3.95 -22.27
CA LYS A 194 16.15 3.24 -23.27
C LYS A 194 16.98 2.20 -24.00
N LEU A 195 18.18 2.55 -24.49
CA LEU A 195 19.09 1.61 -25.15
C LEU A 195 19.50 0.47 -24.22
N TYR A 196 19.81 0.77 -22.95
CA TYR A 196 20.13 -0.22 -21.93
C TYR A 196 18.98 -1.21 -21.74
N VAL A 197 17.75 -0.71 -21.57
CA VAL A 197 16.56 -1.55 -21.43
C VAL A 197 16.35 -2.38 -22.68
N GLN A 198 16.38 -1.79 -23.88
CA GLN A 198 16.22 -2.51 -25.14
C GLN A 198 17.23 -3.65 -25.29
N LYS A 199 18.50 -3.41 -24.98
CA LYS A 199 19.55 -4.44 -25.00
C LYS A 199 19.29 -5.56 -23.97
N LYS A 200 18.82 -5.20 -22.78
CA LYS A 200 18.44 -6.19 -21.76
C LYS A 200 17.23 -7.02 -22.16
N LEU A 201 16.21 -6.40 -22.75
CA LEU A 201 15.00 -7.09 -23.22
C LEU A 201 15.30 -8.13 -24.29
N GLN A 202 16.32 -7.94 -25.13
CA GLN A 202 16.75 -8.94 -26.14
C GLN A 202 17.21 -10.26 -25.52
N ASN A 203 17.69 -10.23 -24.27
CA ASN A 203 18.11 -11.44 -23.55
C ASN A 203 16.96 -12.07 -22.76
N LEU A 204 15.83 -11.38 -22.60
CA LEU A 204 14.69 -11.90 -21.85
C LEU A 204 13.84 -12.80 -22.73
N LYS A 205 13.53 -14.00 -22.22
CA LYS A 205 12.55 -14.90 -22.82
C LYS A 205 11.14 -14.36 -22.54
N LEU A 206 10.61 -13.57 -23.47
CA LEU A 206 9.26 -12.99 -23.37
C LEU A 206 8.28 -13.73 -24.29
N HIS A 207 7.08 -13.98 -23.77
CA HIS A 207 5.97 -14.49 -24.58
C HIS A 207 5.57 -13.47 -25.67
N PRO A 208 5.14 -13.88 -26.88
CA PRO A 208 4.83 -12.96 -28.00
C PRO A 208 3.78 -11.88 -27.69
N ASP A 209 2.83 -12.17 -26.80
CA ASP A 209 1.79 -11.22 -26.37
C ASP A 209 2.21 -10.33 -25.18
N SER A 210 3.50 -10.32 -24.84
CA SER A 210 4.01 -9.46 -23.77
C SER A 210 3.99 -7.98 -24.15
N HIS A 211 3.92 -7.13 -23.14
CA HIS A 211 3.94 -5.67 -23.25
C HIS A 211 4.96 -5.11 -22.27
N VAL A 212 5.86 -4.25 -22.75
CA VAL A 212 6.89 -3.59 -21.95
C VAL A 212 6.86 -2.10 -22.23
N SER A 213 6.72 -1.29 -21.17
CA SER A 213 6.75 0.17 -21.25
C SER A 213 7.76 0.77 -20.28
N LEU A 214 8.36 1.89 -20.65
CA LEU A 214 9.12 2.76 -19.74
C LEU A 214 8.18 3.79 -19.12
N ALA A 215 8.39 4.10 -17.85
CA ALA A 215 7.71 5.16 -17.13
C ALA A 215 8.75 6.15 -16.59
N TYR A 216 8.79 7.34 -17.17
CA TYR A 216 9.69 8.41 -16.75
C TYR A 216 8.98 9.31 -15.73
N GLY A 217 9.58 9.49 -14.55
CA GLY A 217 9.05 10.35 -13.50
C GLY A 217 10.04 11.42 -13.09
N VAL A 218 9.57 12.66 -12.93
CA VAL A 218 10.36 13.74 -12.31
C VAL A 218 10.47 13.45 -10.83
N SER A 219 11.69 13.41 -10.28
CA SER A 219 11.96 13.17 -8.85
C SER A 219 11.53 14.36 -7.95
N GLY A 220 10.28 14.81 -8.03
CA GLY A 220 9.75 15.92 -7.26
C GLY A 220 9.36 15.55 -5.81
N SER A 221 8.95 14.30 -5.57
CA SER A 221 8.62 13.79 -4.22
C SER A 221 9.58 12.70 -3.72
N GLY A 222 10.61 12.36 -4.49
CA GLY A 222 11.59 11.31 -4.13
C GLY A 222 11.09 9.87 -4.24
N ASP A 223 9.81 9.60 -4.02
CA ASP A 223 9.28 8.24 -3.89
C ASP A 223 9.01 7.49 -5.21
N TYR A 224 9.19 6.18 -5.14
CA TYR A 224 8.86 5.21 -6.18
C TYR A 224 7.33 5.08 -6.41
N PRO A 225 6.80 5.38 -7.61
CA PRO A 225 5.34 5.45 -7.85
C PRO A 225 4.67 4.09 -8.10
N ILE A 226 4.85 3.16 -7.16
CA ILE A 226 4.46 1.75 -7.30
C ILE A 226 3.03 1.53 -7.82
N ASN A 227 2.04 2.23 -7.26
CA ASN A 227 0.64 2.03 -7.62
C ASN A 227 0.28 2.61 -9.00
N ALA A 228 0.88 3.73 -9.40
CA ALA A 228 0.72 4.27 -10.75
C ALA A 228 1.33 3.33 -11.80
N LEU A 229 2.48 2.71 -11.48
CA LEU A 229 3.15 1.72 -12.34
C LEU A 229 2.33 0.43 -12.45
N ARG A 230 1.77 -0.08 -11.34
CA ARG A 230 0.83 -1.21 -11.33
C ARG A 230 -0.40 -0.93 -12.20
N ASN A 231 -1.01 0.25 -12.07
CA ASN A 231 -2.14 0.67 -12.90
C ASN A 231 -1.80 0.73 -14.39
N ALA A 232 -0.62 1.24 -14.74
CA ALA A 232 -0.14 1.25 -16.13
C ALA A 232 0.06 -0.18 -16.68
N ALA A 233 0.68 -1.06 -15.89
CA ALA A 233 0.87 -2.46 -16.25
C ALA A 233 -0.46 -3.22 -16.43
N ILE A 234 -1.47 -2.96 -15.60
CA ILE A 234 -2.82 -3.54 -15.77
C ILE A 234 -3.48 -3.03 -17.06
N LYS A 235 -3.33 -1.75 -17.38
CA LYS A 235 -4.01 -1.14 -18.55
C LYS A 235 -3.46 -1.64 -19.89
N GLN A 236 -2.17 -1.95 -19.98
CA GLN A 236 -1.53 -2.32 -21.26
C GLN A 236 -1.78 -3.78 -21.68
N THR A 237 -2.17 -4.69 -20.77
CA THR A 237 -2.40 -6.10 -21.11
C THR A 237 -3.79 -6.39 -21.70
N ASN A 238 -3.84 -7.44 -22.52
CA ASN A 238 -5.05 -7.99 -23.15
C ASN A 238 -5.55 -9.29 -22.47
N CYS A 239 -4.91 -9.75 -21.39
CA CYS A 239 -5.27 -10.99 -20.73
C CYS A 239 -6.52 -10.85 -19.84
N GLU A 240 -7.33 -11.91 -19.78
CA GLU A 240 -8.51 -12.02 -18.92
C GLU A 240 -8.10 -12.11 -17.44
N TYR A 241 -6.95 -12.70 -17.14
CA TYR A 241 -6.44 -12.85 -15.78
C TYR A 241 -5.11 -12.13 -15.59
N LEU A 242 -4.92 -11.57 -14.40
CA LEU A 242 -3.80 -10.70 -14.03
C LEU A 242 -3.13 -11.27 -12.78
N LEU A 243 -2.00 -11.96 -12.92
CA LEU A 243 -1.15 -12.30 -11.78
C LEU A 243 -0.36 -11.05 -11.38
N THR A 244 -0.81 -10.34 -10.35
CA THR A 244 -0.11 -9.15 -9.85
C THR A 244 0.97 -9.56 -8.85
N ALA A 245 2.23 -9.34 -9.19
CA ALA A 245 3.37 -9.71 -8.35
C ALA A 245 4.49 -8.67 -8.44
N ASP A 246 5.22 -8.52 -7.34
CA ASP A 246 6.43 -7.71 -7.32
C ASP A 246 7.57 -8.47 -8.05
N ALA A 247 8.56 -7.75 -8.58
CA ALA A 247 9.53 -8.32 -9.52
C ALA A 247 10.48 -9.36 -8.92
N ASP A 248 10.53 -9.42 -7.60
CA ASP A 248 11.27 -10.34 -6.75
C ASP A 248 10.44 -11.55 -6.30
N PHE A 249 9.21 -11.72 -6.81
CA PHE A 249 8.44 -12.93 -6.62
C PHE A 249 8.55 -13.86 -7.82
N GLN A 250 8.76 -15.14 -7.52
CA GLN A 250 8.86 -16.20 -8.51
C GLN A 250 7.61 -17.10 -8.42
N PRO A 251 6.82 -17.20 -9.50
CA PRO A 251 5.75 -18.18 -9.58
C PRO A 251 6.28 -19.61 -9.61
N SER A 252 5.48 -20.55 -9.10
CA SER A 252 5.73 -21.98 -9.29
C SER A 252 5.97 -22.31 -10.78
N PRO A 253 6.92 -23.19 -11.14
CA PRO A 253 7.27 -23.45 -12.54
C PRO A 253 6.07 -23.71 -13.47
N ASP A 254 5.11 -24.51 -13.02
CA ASP A 254 3.90 -24.87 -13.78
C ASP A 254 2.69 -23.94 -13.49
N PHE A 255 2.92 -22.72 -12.96
CA PHE A 255 1.84 -21.81 -12.52
C PHE A 255 0.81 -21.59 -13.62
N HIS A 256 1.28 -21.18 -14.81
CA HIS A 256 0.44 -20.82 -15.95
C HIS A 256 -0.50 -21.97 -16.34
N LYS A 257 0.08 -23.15 -16.54
CA LYS A 257 -0.63 -24.40 -16.85
C LYS A 257 -1.66 -24.77 -15.77
N HIS A 258 -1.26 -24.83 -14.50
CA HIS A 258 -2.16 -25.23 -13.41
C HIS A 258 -3.29 -24.22 -13.19
N PHE A 259 -3.01 -22.92 -13.31
CA PHE A 259 -4.02 -21.88 -13.21
C PHE A 259 -5.06 -22.03 -14.32
N LEU A 260 -4.66 -22.13 -15.59
CA LEU A 260 -5.59 -22.27 -16.71
C LEU A 260 -6.41 -23.57 -16.66
N LEU A 261 -5.84 -24.67 -16.15
CA LEU A 261 -6.61 -25.90 -15.91
C LEU A 261 -7.66 -25.70 -14.81
N SER A 262 -7.32 -24.97 -13.75
CA SER A 262 -8.21 -24.70 -12.62
C SER A 262 -9.37 -23.78 -13.01
N THR A 263 -9.13 -22.74 -13.82
CA THR A 263 -10.18 -21.83 -14.30
C THR A 263 -11.18 -22.52 -15.23
N ARG A 264 -10.71 -23.45 -16.07
CA ARG A 264 -11.57 -24.27 -16.95
C ARG A 264 -12.50 -25.20 -16.18
N ARG A 265 -12.02 -25.78 -15.06
CA ARG A 265 -12.74 -26.79 -14.27
C ARG A 265 -13.63 -26.22 -13.16
N CYS A 266 -13.18 -25.16 -12.47
CA CYS A 266 -13.72 -24.77 -11.16
C CYS A 266 -14.46 -23.41 -11.17
N LEU A 267 -13.94 -22.39 -11.86
CA LEU A 267 -14.53 -21.04 -11.84
C LEU A 267 -15.89 -20.93 -12.55
N ARG A 268 -16.31 -21.92 -13.35
CA ARG A 268 -17.69 -21.96 -13.87
C ARG A 268 -18.71 -22.36 -12.80
N ARG A 269 -18.35 -23.24 -11.86
CA ARG A 269 -19.29 -23.78 -10.85
C ARG A 269 -19.37 -22.91 -9.58
N LEU A 270 -18.27 -22.28 -9.16
CA LEU A 270 -18.23 -21.44 -7.95
C LEU A 270 -18.90 -20.07 -8.13
N CYS A 271 -19.03 -19.57 -9.37
CA CYS A 271 -19.74 -18.32 -9.67
C CYS A 271 -21.28 -18.46 -9.64
N GLU A 272 -21.81 -19.67 -9.50
CA GLU A 272 -23.27 -19.94 -9.53
C GLU A 272 -23.89 -20.08 -8.13
N THR A 273 -23.10 -20.05 -7.05
CA THR A 273 -23.59 -20.12 -5.67
C THR A 273 -23.42 -18.77 -4.95
N PRO A 274 -24.49 -17.99 -4.73
CA PRO A 274 -24.48 -16.89 -3.80
C PRO A 274 -24.60 -17.47 -2.38
N GLN A 275 -23.49 -17.57 -1.65
CA GLN A 275 -23.58 -17.89 -0.22
C GLN A 275 -23.15 -16.66 0.58
N GLY A 276 -24.18 -15.96 1.08
CA GLY A 276 -24.04 -15.01 2.16
C GLY A 276 -23.54 -15.74 3.41
N GLY A 277 -22.28 -15.54 3.74
CA GLY A 277 -21.68 -15.97 4.99
C GLY A 277 -21.40 -14.76 5.87
N THR A 278 -21.98 -14.73 7.06
CA THR A 278 -21.68 -13.73 8.09
C THR A 278 -20.28 -13.99 8.65
N LEU A 279 -19.41 -13.00 8.56
CA LEU A 279 -18.02 -13.02 9.03
C LEU A 279 -17.97 -12.95 10.57
N ARG A 280 -17.30 -13.90 11.23
CA ARG A 280 -16.92 -13.83 12.65
C ARG A 280 -15.43 -13.51 12.78
N ARG A 281 -15.09 -12.71 13.80
CA ARG A 281 -13.75 -12.22 14.12
C ARG A 281 -13.14 -13.11 15.20
N GLU A 282 -11.93 -13.61 14.99
CA GLU A 282 -11.07 -14.18 16.04
C GLU A 282 -9.74 -13.43 16.02
N GLU A 283 -9.27 -13.04 17.21
CA GLU A 283 -8.06 -12.25 17.40
C GLU A 283 -6.89 -13.16 17.82
N GLY A 284 -5.72 -12.96 17.21
CA GLY A 284 -4.48 -13.62 17.58
C GLY A 284 -3.27 -12.77 17.15
N GLU A 285 -2.41 -12.46 18.13
CA GLU A 285 -1.26 -11.55 18.07
C GLU A 285 0.03 -12.18 17.50
N SER A 286 1.02 -11.31 17.21
CA SER A 286 2.45 -11.53 16.85
C SER A 286 2.86 -11.43 15.36
N ASP A 287 2.84 -10.21 14.82
CA ASP A 287 3.24 -9.84 13.44
C ASP A 287 2.83 -10.77 12.25
N PRO A 288 1.60 -11.38 12.21
CA PRO A 288 1.14 -12.20 11.09
C PRO A 288 -0.07 -11.58 10.34
N GLU A 289 -0.49 -10.35 10.67
CA GLU A 289 -1.78 -9.76 10.28
C GLU A 289 -2.02 -9.78 8.76
N SER A 290 -0.96 -9.60 7.96
CA SER A 290 -1.05 -9.52 6.50
C SER A 290 -1.37 -10.85 5.81
N HIS A 291 -1.16 -11.98 6.48
CA HIS A 291 -1.38 -13.32 5.92
C HIS A 291 -2.39 -14.16 6.69
N GLN A 292 -2.81 -13.70 7.88
CA GLN A 292 -3.71 -14.40 8.80
C GLN A 292 -5.01 -14.92 8.16
N SER A 293 -5.56 -14.23 7.16
CA SER A 293 -6.80 -14.66 6.52
C SER A 293 -6.65 -15.91 5.63
N THR A 294 -5.42 -16.33 5.30
CA THR A 294 -5.18 -17.56 4.54
C THR A 294 -4.93 -18.75 5.46
N ASP A 295 -5.72 -19.81 5.31
CA ASP A 295 -5.50 -21.08 6.02
C ASP A 295 -4.43 -21.93 5.29
N TYR A 296 -3.17 -21.67 5.62
CA TYR A 296 -2.03 -22.38 5.01
C TYR A 296 -2.04 -23.88 5.31
N TRP A 297 -2.47 -24.30 6.50
CA TRP A 297 -2.55 -25.72 6.86
C TRP A 297 -3.55 -26.47 5.99
N LYS A 298 -4.70 -25.85 5.70
CA LYS A 298 -5.66 -26.36 4.73
C LYS A 298 -5.09 -26.32 3.32
N TRP A 299 -4.41 -25.25 2.94
CA TRP A 299 -3.76 -25.12 1.62
C TRP A 299 -2.77 -26.26 1.35
N TYR A 300 -1.92 -26.63 2.31
CA TYR A 300 -0.97 -27.74 2.17
C TYR A 300 -1.63 -29.11 1.94
N ARG A 301 -2.90 -29.30 2.33
CA ARG A 301 -3.58 -30.61 2.32
C ARG A 301 -4.71 -30.71 1.29
N THR A 302 -5.16 -29.59 0.74
CA THR A 302 -6.30 -29.55 -0.18
C THR A 302 -5.85 -29.69 -1.62
N ASP A 303 -6.65 -30.39 -2.42
CA ASP A 303 -6.54 -30.48 -3.88
C ASP A 303 -7.56 -29.58 -4.60
N LYS A 304 -8.43 -28.91 -3.82
CA LYS A 304 -9.50 -28.05 -4.31
C LYS A 304 -9.35 -26.61 -3.83
N PRO A 305 -9.73 -25.62 -4.66
CA PRO A 305 -9.84 -24.24 -4.22
C PRO A 305 -10.79 -24.09 -3.02
N TYR A 306 -10.48 -23.15 -2.14
CA TYR A 306 -11.36 -22.82 -1.02
C TYR A 306 -11.48 -21.31 -0.83
N VAL A 307 -12.62 -20.88 -0.27
CA VAL A 307 -12.91 -19.47 0.00
C VAL A 307 -12.21 -19.04 1.29
N VAL A 308 -11.59 -17.86 1.27
CA VAL A 308 -11.12 -17.15 2.47
C VAL A 308 -12.34 -16.76 3.30
N GLN A 309 -12.47 -17.30 4.51
CA GLN A 309 -13.67 -17.13 5.31
C GLN A 309 -13.73 -15.83 6.08
N THR A 310 -12.58 -15.22 6.40
CA THR A 310 -12.47 -14.02 7.21
C THR A 310 -11.56 -13.01 6.53
N PHE A 311 -11.89 -11.72 6.66
CA PHE A 311 -11.03 -10.65 6.17
C PHE A 311 -10.41 -9.94 7.37
N SER A 312 -9.07 -9.93 7.43
CA SER A 312 -8.33 -9.16 8.42
C SER A 312 -8.00 -7.77 7.88
N ASP A 313 -7.95 -6.80 8.77
CA ASP A 313 -7.27 -5.55 8.46
C ASP A 313 -5.84 -5.84 8.02
N LYS A 314 -5.36 -5.09 7.02
CA LYS A 314 -4.04 -5.27 6.39
C LYS A 314 -3.78 -6.61 5.70
N TYR A 315 -4.80 -7.42 5.43
CA TYR A 315 -4.62 -8.62 4.62
C TYR A 315 -4.00 -8.29 3.25
N GLU A 316 -2.89 -8.97 2.91
CA GLU A 316 -2.00 -8.59 1.80
C GLU A 316 -1.51 -9.77 0.94
N PRO A 317 -2.43 -10.62 0.42
CA PRO A 317 -2.07 -11.75 -0.44
C PRO A 317 -1.53 -11.30 -1.80
N TYR A 318 -0.87 -12.21 -2.50
CA TYR A 318 -0.65 -12.09 -3.94
C TYR A 318 -1.83 -12.67 -4.72
N LEU A 319 -2.33 -11.91 -5.68
CA LEU A 319 -3.63 -12.16 -6.30
C LEU A 319 -3.51 -12.46 -7.79
N VAL A 320 -4.39 -13.35 -8.26
CA VAL A 320 -4.78 -13.40 -9.67
C VAL A 320 -6.14 -12.74 -9.80
N LEU A 321 -6.22 -11.62 -10.52
CA LEU A 321 -7.42 -10.81 -10.66
C LEU A 321 -8.05 -11.02 -12.03
N LYS A 322 -9.39 -11.05 -12.09
CA LYS A 322 -10.10 -11.00 -13.36
C LYS A 322 -10.07 -9.56 -13.90
N ASN A 323 -9.53 -9.39 -15.10
CA ASN A 323 -9.44 -8.11 -15.80
C ASN A 323 -10.82 -7.71 -16.30
N THR A 324 -11.56 -6.95 -15.50
CA THR A 324 -12.88 -6.43 -15.85
C THR A 324 -12.85 -4.91 -15.87
N ALA A 325 -13.90 -4.28 -16.40
CA ALA A 325 -14.05 -2.83 -16.33
C ALA A 325 -14.37 -2.35 -14.90
N GLN A 326 -14.86 -3.25 -14.04
CA GLN A 326 -15.23 -2.99 -12.65
C GLN A 326 -14.05 -3.13 -11.68
N LEU A 327 -12.91 -3.68 -12.13
CA LEU A 327 -11.73 -3.86 -11.30
C LEU A 327 -11.24 -2.50 -10.75
N PRO A 328 -11.25 -2.29 -9.42
CA PRO A 328 -10.72 -1.07 -8.84
C PRO A 328 -9.23 -0.90 -9.15
N PRO A 329 -8.79 0.31 -9.55
CA PRO A 329 -7.37 0.59 -9.71
C PRO A 329 -6.68 0.64 -8.34
N TYR A 330 -5.35 0.49 -8.33
CA TYR A 330 -4.55 0.81 -7.15
C TYR A 330 -4.64 2.32 -6.86
N ASP A 331 -4.77 2.70 -5.59
CA ASP A 331 -4.83 4.11 -5.20
C ASP A 331 -3.44 4.77 -5.32
N GLU A 332 -3.32 5.73 -6.23
CA GLU A 332 -2.06 6.39 -6.60
C GLU A 332 -1.56 7.38 -5.54
N ARG A 333 -2.30 7.62 -4.44
CA ARG A 333 -1.81 8.36 -3.27
C ARG A 333 -0.66 7.64 -2.57
N PHE A 334 -0.65 6.30 -2.63
CA PHE A 334 0.36 5.48 -1.99
C PHE A 334 1.56 5.29 -2.92
N THR A 335 2.66 5.93 -2.55
CA THR A 335 3.98 5.80 -3.19
C THR A 335 4.94 5.08 -2.24
N GLY A 336 6.02 4.50 -2.78
CA GLY A 336 7.03 3.79 -2.01
C GLY A 336 6.47 2.58 -1.25
N TYR A 337 7.01 2.35 -0.06
CA TYR A 337 6.60 1.27 0.84
C TYR A 337 5.51 1.73 1.81
N GLY A 338 4.63 0.79 2.16
CA GLY A 338 3.54 0.96 3.13
C GLY A 338 2.19 1.17 2.47
N MET A 339 1.19 0.40 2.92
CA MET A 339 -0.23 0.51 2.55
C MET A 339 -0.58 0.43 1.06
N ASN A 340 0.40 0.21 0.17
CA ASN A 340 0.19 0.26 -1.28
C ASN A 340 -0.69 -0.89 -1.82
N LYS A 341 -0.39 -2.16 -1.48
CA LYS A 341 -1.15 -3.34 -1.90
C LYS A 341 -2.29 -3.63 -0.90
N ILE A 342 -2.06 -3.43 0.40
CA ILE A 342 -3.09 -3.53 1.45
C ILE A 342 -4.36 -2.75 1.09
N THR A 343 -4.22 -1.49 0.66
CA THR A 343 -5.38 -0.65 0.33
C THR A 343 -6.13 -1.18 -0.89
N HIS A 344 -5.43 -1.66 -1.91
CA HIS A 344 -6.06 -2.31 -3.06
C HIS A 344 -6.85 -3.56 -2.66
N VAL A 345 -6.27 -4.44 -1.84
CA VAL A 345 -6.96 -5.63 -1.31
C VAL A 345 -8.18 -5.26 -0.48
N THR A 346 -8.07 -4.20 0.33
CA THR A 346 -9.18 -3.65 1.12
C THR A 346 -10.31 -3.14 0.23
N GLU A 347 -9.98 -2.43 -0.86
CA GLU A 347 -11.00 -1.96 -1.81
C GLU A 347 -11.66 -3.11 -2.57
N LEU A 348 -10.90 -4.14 -2.97
CA LEU A 348 -11.47 -5.34 -3.59
C LEU A 348 -12.50 -6.00 -2.67
N PHE A 349 -12.18 -6.14 -1.38
CA PHE A 349 -13.11 -6.66 -0.38
C PHE A 349 -14.36 -5.77 -0.27
N ALA A 350 -14.19 -4.45 -0.14
CA ALA A 350 -15.28 -3.48 -0.09
C ALA A 350 -16.17 -3.50 -1.36
N ALA A 351 -15.58 -3.79 -2.51
CA ALA A 351 -16.28 -3.94 -3.79
C ALA A 351 -17.01 -5.29 -3.96
N GLY A 352 -16.97 -6.16 -2.95
CA GLY A 352 -17.67 -7.45 -2.94
C GLY A 352 -16.93 -8.59 -3.64
N TYR A 353 -15.61 -8.48 -3.85
CA TYR A 353 -14.82 -9.59 -4.37
C TYR A 353 -14.73 -10.72 -3.34
N VAL A 354 -14.81 -11.96 -3.83
CA VAL A 354 -14.59 -13.17 -3.03
C VAL A 354 -13.18 -13.69 -3.30
N PHE A 355 -12.42 -13.94 -2.25
CA PHE A 355 -11.05 -14.46 -2.36
C PHE A 355 -11.05 -15.98 -2.31
N LEU A 356 -10.44 -16.59 -3.33
CA LEU A 356 -10.24 -18.03 -3.44
C LEU A 356 -8.75 -18.35 -3.36
N VAL A 357 -8.40 -19.29 -2.49
CA VAL A 357 -7.05 -19.84 -2.40
C VAL A 357 -6.93 -21.04 -3.32
N LEU A 358 -5.85 -21.11 -4.11
CA LEU A 358 -5.60 -22.16 -5.10
C LEU A 358 -4.46 -23.09 -4.63
N PRO A 359 -4.64 -24.43 -4.60
CA PRO A 359 -3.68 -25.37 -4.00
C PRO A 359 -2.45 -25.72 -4.86
N HIS A 360 -2.48 -25.47 -6.17
CA HIS A 360 -1.43 -25.93 -7.11
C HIS A 360 -0.63 -24.80 -7.74
N VAL A 361 -0.80 -23.59 -7.23
CA VAL A 361 -0.09 -22.41 -7.71
C VAL A 361 0.34 -21.59 -6.51
N TRP A 362 1.58 -21.12 -6.51
CA TRP A 362 2.15 -20.34 -5.42
C TRP A 362 3.20 -19.38 -5.96
N LEU A 363 3.58 -18.41 -5.13
CA LEU A 363 4.71 -17.52 -5.36
C LEU A 363 5.71 -17.70 -4.21
N VAL A 364 6.99 -17.55 -4.52
CA VAL A 364 8.07 -17.49 -3.52
C VAL A 364 8.76 -16.13 -3.64
N HIS A 365 9.00 -15.48 -2.51
CA HIS A 365 9.84 -14.28 -2.48
C HIS A 365 11.31 -14.68 -2.64
N VAL A 366 11.99 -14.07 -3.59
CA VAL A 366 13.41 -14.29 -3.82
C VAL A 366 14.20 -13.33 -2.93
N PRO A 367 15.03 -13.83 -1.98
CA PRO A 367 15.81 -12.96 -1.12
C PRO A 367 16.67 -11.98 -1.92
N HIS A 368 16.64 -10.71 -1.53
CA HIS A 368 17.40 -9.66 -2.20
C HIS A 368 17.84 -8.59 -1.20
N LYS A 369 18.82 -7.78 -1.59
CA LYS A 369 19.25 -6.63 -0.78
C LYS A 369 18.09 -5.63 -0.62
N PRO A 370 17.84 -5.10 0.60
CA PRO A 370 16.84 -4.05 0.81
C PRO A 370 17.10 -2.85 -0.10
N SER A 371 16.04 -2.19 -0.58
CA SER A 371 16.18 -0.96 -1.36
C SER A 371 16.31 0.26 -0.45
N SER A 372 16.80 1.37 -1.01
CA SER A 372 16.80 2.66 -0.30
C SER A 372 15.39 3.10 0.11
N TYR A 373 14.37 2.79 -0.69
CA TYR A 373 12.97 3.06 -0.36
C TYR A 373 12.47 2.22 0.82
N PHE A 374 12.95 0.98 0.96
CA PHE A 374 12.64 0.15 2.13
C PHE A 374 13.31 0.73 3.37
N ALA A 375 14.60 1.09 3.26
CA ALA A 375 15.33 1.72 4.36
C ALA A 375 14.65 3.02 4.82
N ASP A 376 14.26 3.90 3.90
CA ASP A 376 13.51 5.12 4.24
C ASP A 376 12.19 4.79 4.95
N HIS A 377 11.39 3.83 4.46
CA HIS A 377 10.15 3.45 5.14
C HIS A 377 10.38 2.96 6.58
N VAL A 378 11.42 2.17 6.82
CA VAL A 378 11.75 1.64 8.14
C VAL A 378 12.39 2.70 9.05
N GLN A 379 13.15 3.65 8.49
CA GLN A 379 13.92 4.63 9.27
C GLN A 379 13.22 5.98 9.45
N ASN A 380 12.26 6.32 8.59
CA ASN A 380 11.60 7.62 8.55
C ASN A 380 10.22 7.57 9.23
N PRO A 381 10.10 7.97 10.52
CA PRO A 381 8.84 7.93 11.24
C PRO A 381 7.81 8.93 10.68
N GLN A 382 8.25 10.04 10.07
CA GLN A 382 7.36 11.00 9.43
C GLN A 382 6.69 10.40 8.19
N HIS A 383 7.46 9.69 7.36
CA HIS A 383 6.93 8.93 6.21
C HIS A 383 5.86 7.93 6.65
N ARG A 384 6.15 7.11 7.66
CA ARG A 384 5.17 6.13 8.18
C ARG A 384 3.91 6.79 8.73
N LEU A 385 4.05 7.92 9.43
CA LEU A 385 2.91 8.66 9.94
C LEU A 385 2.02 9.17 8.81
N ARG A 386 2.60 9.82 7.78
CA ARG A 386 1.84 10.24 6.59
C ARG A 386 1.13 9.06 5.91
N ASN A 387 1.85 7.95 5.69
CA ASN A 387 1.30 6.75 5.07
C ASN A 387 0.09 6.18 5.87
N ARG A 388 0.15 6.24 7.21
CA ARG A 388 -0.96 5.86 8.10
C ARG A 388 -2.15 6.81 8.00
N VAL A 389 -1.91 8.13 7.94
CA VAL A 389 -2.98 9.13 7.76
C VAL A 389 -3.67 8.94 6.42
N GLN A 390 -2.91 8.80 5.34
CA GLN A 390 -3.43 8.53 4.00
C GLN A 390 -4.29 7.26 3.97
N ARG A 391 -3.93 6.21 4.72
CA ARG A 391 -4.78 5.02 4.87
C ARG A 391 -6.14 5.35 5.48
N PHE A 392 -6.23 6.17 6.52
CA PHE A 392 -7.52 6.53 7.10
C PHE A 392 -8.38 7.35 6.13
N GLU A 393 -7.78 8.30 5.42
CA GLU A 393 -8.46 9.03 4.35
C GLU A 393 -9.01 8.07 3.28
N PHE A 394 -8.18 7.12 2.85
CA PHE A 394 -8.58 6.09 1.91
C PHE A 394 -9.75 5.24 2.42
N LEU A 395 -9.73 4.81 3.69
CA LEU A 395 -10.82 4.02 4.26
C LEU A 395 -12.14 4.81 4.27
N VAL A 396 -12.10 6.10 4.62
CA VAL A 396 -13.28 6.98 4.55
C VAL A 396 -13.81 7.08 3.11
N ASP A 397 -12.93 7.23 2.13
CA ASP A 397 -13.30 7.29 0.72
C ASP A 397 -13.94 5.98 0.24
N VAL A 398 -13.37 4.83 0.61
CA VAL A 398 -13.89 3.50 0.30
C VAL A 398 -15.25 3.29 0.95
N MET A 399 -15.40 3.59 2.25
CA MET A 399 -16.67 3.47 2.95
C MET A 399 -17.76 4.32 2.29
N ARG A 400 -17.43 5.55 1.87
CA ARG A 400 -18.36 6.42 1.14
C ARG A 400 -18.70 5.85 -0.23
N LYS A 401 -17.69 5.43 -1.00
CA LYS A 401 -17.85 4.89 -2.37
C LYS A 401 -18.74 3.66 -2.41
N TYR A 402 -18.59 2.75 -1.45
CA TYR A 402 -19.35 1.49 -1.39
C TYR A 402 -20.51 1.51 -0.38
N LYS A 403 -20.79 2.66 0.23
CA LYS A 403 -21.87 2.86 1.22
C LYS A 403 -21.81 1.86 2.38
N LEU A 404 -20.62 1.69 2.96
CA LEU A 404 -20.36 0.77 4.06
C LEU A 404 -20.44 1.49 5.41
N GLY A 405 -21.13 0.88 6.39
CA GLY A 405 -21.20 1.39 7.78
C GLY A 405 -22.38 2.34 8.06
N ARG A 406 -22.38 2.95 9.26
CA ARG A 406 -23.45 3.83 9.77
C ARG A 406 -23.17 5.34 9.58
N CYS A 407 -22.36 5.73 8.61
CA CYS A 407 -22.48 7.09 8.07
C CYS A 407 -23.54 7.04 6.96
N ARG A 408 -24.80 7.30 7.35
CA ARG A 408 -25.89 7.55 6.41
C ARG A 408 -25.77 8.96 5.83
#